data_AF-A0A3D2U3H0-F1
#
_entry.id   AF-A0A3D2U3H0-F1
#
_cell.length_a   1.000
_cell.length_b   1.000
_cell.length_c   1.000
_cell.angle_alpha   90.00
_cell.angle_beta   90.00
_cell.angle_gamma   90.00
#
_symmetry.space_group_name_H-M   'P 1'
#
loop_
_entity.id
_entity.type
_entity.pdbx_description
1 polymer ?
#
loop_
_entity_poly.entity_id
_entity_poly.type
_entity_poly.pdbx_seq_one_letter_code
_entity_poly.pdbx_strand_id
1 'polypeptide(L)'
;MVVTERRCLHDPLQCIIPPHMLERLAESSDPAVAGPARESMLQSIRTRAFREASRLDSDWPARATPRDRKHRMVYDAGGSFDLPGRLVRAEGDADTGDMAVREAYRYTGSVWDYFKKVHNRNSLDDRGMTLTCCVHVGRNYSNAFWDGSRMGFGDGDGILFRRFTRSIEVVAHELAHGVIAFSSDLRYFGESGALNEHFGDVLGVLVRQWKRKQEVSSADWTIGSELLVGAPTRRAL
;
A
#
# COMPACT_ATOMS: atom_id res chain seq x y z
N MET A 1 39.09 3.37 -24.74
CA MET A 1 37.95 4.27 -24.46
C MET A 1 36.80 3.37 -24.04
N VAL A 2 36.67 3.10 -22.73
CA VAL A 2 35.64 2.21 -22.19
C VAL A 2 34.42 3.07 -21.92
N VAL A 3 33.37 2.90 -22.72
CA VAL A 3 32.05 3.44 -22.41
C VAL A 3 31.54 2.64 -21.22
N THR A 4 31.68 3.19 -20.03
CA THR A 4 30.99 2.70 -18.84
C THR A 4 29.52 3.07 -19.00
N GLU A 5 28.73 2.16 -19.54
CA GLU A 5 27.28 2.21 -19.34
C GLU A 5 27.03 2.17 -17.83
N ARG A 6 26.66 3.31 -17.26
CA ARG A 6 26.06 3.36 -15.92
C ARG A 6 24.77 2.57 -16.00
N ARG A 7 24.79 1.30 -15.57
CA ARG A 7 23.58 0.57 -15.20
C ARG A 7 22.94 1.34 -14.04
N CYS A 8 21.90 2.11 -14.36
CA CYS A 8 20.99 2.63 -13.35
C CYS A 8 20.29 1.43 -12.69
N LEU A 9 20.75 1.06 -11.51
CA LEU A 9 20.03 0.19 -10.59
C LEU A 9 18.90 1.04 -9.97
N HIS A 10 17.77 1.10 -10.66
CA HIS A 10 16.54 1.63 -10.11
C HIS A 10 15.51 0.51 -10.11
N ASP A 11 15.33 -0.09 -8.94
CA ASP A 11 14.18 -0.93 -8.60
C ASP A 11 13.23 -0.02 -7.80
N PRO A 12 12.17 0.52 -8.41
CA PRO A 12 11.25 1.40 -7.72
C PRO A 12 10.43 0.62 -6.66
N LEU A 13 9.84 1.35 -5.72
CA LEU A 13 8.88 0.74 -4.80
C LEU A 13 7.50 0.77 -5.42
N GLN A 14 6.73 -0.23 -5.04
CA GLN A 14 5.28 -0.20 -5.09
C GLN A 14 4.80 0.70 -3.95
N CYS A 15 4.61 1.96 -4.31
CA CYS A 15 4.05 2.98 -3.45
C CYS A 15 2.94 3.65 -4.26
N ILE A 16 1.76 3.79 -3.69
CA ILE A 16 0.64 4.42 -4.40
C ILE A 16 0.91 5.85 -4.87
N ILE A 17 1.72 6.64 -4.14
CA ILE A 17 2.17 7.97 -4.58
C ILE A 17 3.53 7.84 -5.29
N PRO A 18 3.59 7.97 -6.63
CA PRO A 18 4.81 7.85 -7.41
C PRO A 18 5.84 8.96 -7.12
N PRO A 19 7.15 8.68 -7.32
CA PRO A 19 8.23 9.62 -7.04
C PRO A 19 8.07 11.00 -7.69
N HIS A 20 7.68 11.06 -8.96
CA HIS A 20 7.56 12.33 -9.69
C HIS A 20 6.51 13.28 -9.09
N MET A 21 5.44 12.73 -8.47
CA MET A 21 4.47 13.56 -7.74
C MET A 21 5.09 14.11 -6.45
N LEU A 22 5.80 13.27 -5.69
CA LEU A 22 6.48 13.73 -4.47
C LEU A 22 7.58 14.75 -4.77
N GLU A 23 8.33 14.59 -5.87
CA GLU A 23 9.31 15.56 -6.36
C GLU A 23 8.64 16.90 -6.64
N ARG A 24 7.51 16.89 -7.35
CA ARG A 24 6.77 18.12 -7.64
C ARG A 24 6.23 18.79 -6.37
N LEU A 25 5.77 18.01 -5.39
CA LEU A 25 5.30 18.54 -4.10
C LEU A 25 6.46 19.09 -3.26
N ALA A 26 7.65 18.48 -3.33
CA ALA A 26 8.86 18.92 -2.64
C ALA A 26 9.41 20.27 -3.14
N GLU A 27 9.00 20.71 -4.33
CA GLU A 27 9.28 22.03 -4.91
C GLU A 27 8.30 23.12 -4.46
N SER A 28 7.23 22.77 -3.73
CA SER A 28 6.25 23.74 -3.24
C SER A 28 6.92 24.82 -2.39
N SER A 29 6.47 26.07 -2.54
CA SER A 29 6.86 27.17 -1.65
C SER A 29 6.24 27.06 -0.26
N ASP A 30 5.20 26.21 -0.09
CA ASP A 30 4.58 25.92 1.20
C ASP A 30 5.36 24.80 1.92
N PRO A 31 6.03 25.11 3.05
CA PRO A 31 6.77 24.11 3.83
C PRO A 31 5.90 22.97 4.36
N ALA A 32 4.62 23.22 4.58
CA ALA A 32 3.67 22.21 5.05
C ALA A 32 3.35 21.15 3.98
N VAL A 33 3.59 21.46 2.70
CA VAL A 33 3.52 20.53 1.58
C VAL A 33 4.90 19.95 1.25
N ALA A 34 5.92 20.81 1.15
CA ALA A 34 7.25 20.39 0.72
C ALA A 34 7.96 19.49 1.74
N GLY A 35 7.79 19.74 3.05
CA GLY A 35 8.41 18.95 4.11
C GLY A 35 7.95 17.49 4.12
N PRO A 36 6.64 17.21 4.24
CA PRO A 36 6.11 15.85 4.20
C PRO A 36 6.42 15.11 2.89
N ALA A 37 6.45 15.80 1.75
CA ALA A 37 6.83 15.21 0.47
C ALA A 37 8.28 14.71 0.48
N ARG A 38 9.23 15.51 0.98
CA ARG A 38 10.65 15.11 1.12
C ARG A 38 10.84 13.94 2.07
N GLU A 39 10.16 13.95 3.22
CA GLU A 39 10.21 12.81 4.16
C GLU A 39 9.65 11.54 3.51
N SER A 40 8.55 11.68 2.75
CA SER A 40 7.96 10.56 2.03
C SER A 40 8.91 9.97 0.98
N MET A 41 9.65 10.83 0.26
CA MET A 41 10.70 10.38 -0.68
C MET A 41 11.83 9.62 0.02
N LEU A 42 12.32 10.13 1.16
CA LEU A 42 13.37 9.47 1.94
C LEU A 42 12.91 8.09 2.43
N GLN A 43 11.66 7.99 2.87
CA GLN A 43 11.11 6.71 3.26
C GLN A 43 10.97 5.74 2.08
N SER A 44 10.54 6.22 0.91
CA SER A 44 10.54 5.39 -0.30
C SER A 44 11.95 4.89 -0.64
N ILE A 45 13.02 5.63 -0.33
CA ILE A 45 14.39 5.09 -0.53
C ILE A 45 14.68 3.97 0.48
N ARG A 46 14.32 4.16 1.76
CA ARG A 46 14.54 3.15 2.82
C ARG A 46 13.77 1.85 2.57
N THR A 47 12.49 1.92 2.20
CA THR A 47 11.68 0.73 1.95
C THR A 47 12.18 -0.04 0.72
N ARG A 48 12.72 0.63 -0.31
CA ARG A 48 13.38 -0.03 -1.47
C ARG A 48 14.56 -0.87 -0.99
N ALA A 49 15.43 -0.27 -0.18
CA ALA A 49 16.60 -0.94 0.35
C ALA A 49 16.22 -2.14 1.24
N PHE A 50 15.19 -1.98 2.09
CA PHE A 50 14.67 -3.07 2.92
C PHE A 50 14.18 -4.24 2.06
N ARG A 51 13.32 -3.98 1.06
CA ARG A 51 12.79 -5.04 0.18
C ARG A 51 13.90 -5.80 -0.54
N GLU A 52 14.89 -5.08 -1.08
CA GLU A 52 15.99 -5.72 -1.78
C GLU A 52 16.83 -6.59 -0.85
N ALA A 53 17.09 -6.13 0.38
CA ALA A 53 17.74 -6.94 1.39
C ALA A 53 16.88 -8.16 1.76
N SER A 54 15.56 -7.99 1.94
CA SER A 54 14.65 -9.08 2.31
C SER A 54 14.45 -10.13 1.21
N ARG A 55 14.65 -9.80 -0.08
CA ARG A 55 14.66 -10.80 -1.16
C ARG A 55 15.80 -11.81 -1.03
N LEU A 56 16.91 -11.42 -0.39
CA LEU A 56 18.07 -12.29 -0.18
C LEU A 56 17.87 -13.26 0.98
N ASP A 57 16.93 -12.96 1.89
CA ASP A 57 16.58 -13.82 3.01
C ASP A 57 15.41 -14.75 2.63
N SER A 58 15.75 -15.98 2.21
CA SER A 58 14.78 -17.01 1.82
C SER A 58 13.91 -17.57 2.97
N ASP A 59 14.23 -17.21 4.22
CA ASP A 59 13.69 -17.85 5.43
C ASP A 59 12.80 -16.94 6.30
N TRP A 60 12.37 -15.78 5.78
CA TRP A 60 11.54 -14.87 6.59
C TRP A 60 10.12 -15.44 6.78
N PRO A 61 9.64 -15.60 8.03
CA PRO A 61 8.57 -16.55 8.30
C PRO A 61 7.24 -15.98 7.84
N ALA A 62 6.71 -16.55 6.76
CA ALA A 62 5.28 -16.79 6.68
C ALA A 62 4.91 -17.59 7.93
N ARG A 63 4.57 -16.91 9.03
CA ARG A 63 4.04 -17.56 10.23
C ARG A 63 2.94 -18.49 9.75
N ALA A 64 3.11 -19.80 9.97
CA ALA A 64 2.16 -20.80 9.54
C ALA A 64 0.79 -20.44 10.10
N THR A 65 -0.15 -20.15 9.21
CA THR A 65 -1.53 -19.81 9.54
C THR A 65 -2.41 -21.04 9.40
N PRO A 66 -3.64 -21.01 9.92
CA PRO A 66 -4.63 -22.02 9.60
C PRO A 66 -4.83 -22.08 8.08
N ARG A 67 -4.70 -23.29 7.50
CA ARG A 67 -5.04 -23.50 6.09
C ARG A 67 -6.49 -23.06 5.89
N ASP A 68 -6.70 -22.25 4.87
CA ASP A 68 -8.02 -21.81 4.40
C ASP A 68 -8.81 -20.86 5.31
N ARG A 69 -8.14 -20.07 6.16
CA ARG A 69 -8.78 -19.00 6.93
C ARG A 69 -7.97 -17.71 6.88
N LYS A 70 -8.66 -16.57 6.89
CA LYS A 70 -8.01 -15.26 7.06
C LYS A 70 -7.32 -15.17 8.40
N HIS A 71 -6.15 -14.56 8.39
CA HIS A 71 -5.37 -14.23 9.57
C HIS A 71 -4.74 -12.85 9.38
N ARG A 72 -5.25 -11.85 10.11
CA ARG A 72 -4.83 -10.45 10.03
C ARG A 72 -4.12 -10.03 11.31
N MET A 73 -3.10 -9.19 11.15
CA MET A 73 -2.43 -8.53 12.27
C MET A 73 -2.24 -7.05 11.92
N VAL A 74 -2.81 -6.16 12.73
CA VAL A 74 -2.68 -4.71 12.57
C VAL A 74 -1.82 -4.15 13.69
N TYR A 75 -0.76 -3.47 13.30
CA TYR A 75 0.20 -2.84 14.16
C TYR A 75 0.10 -1.31 14.05
N ASP A 76 0.40 -0.63 15.15
CA ASP A 76 0.52 0.81 15.27
C ASP A 76 2.00 1.18 15.34
N ALA A 77 2.48 1.90 14.33
CA ALA A 77 3.87 2.34 14.23
C ALA A 77 4.18 3.60 15.07
N GLY A 78 3.16 4.24 15.67
CA GLY A 78 3.34 5.38 16.57
C GLY A 78 4.01 6.60 15.91
N GLY A 79 3.87 6.76 14.60
CA GLY A 79 4.54 7.80 13.82
C GLY A 79 6.01 7.51 13.50
N SER A 80 6.50 6.30 13.77
CA SER A 80 7.82 5.84 13.39
C SER A 80 7.82 5.17 12.00
N PHE A 81 9.00 5.09 11.40
CA PHE A 81 9.27 4.24 10.23
C PHE A 81 9.89 2.89 10.61
N ASP A 82 10.14 2.66 11.90
CA ASP A 82 10.64 1.39 12.44
C ASP A 82 9.47 0.40 12.59
N LEU A 83 9.22 -0.36 11.54
CA LEU A 83 8.10 -1.29 11.44
C LEU A 83 8.43 -2.67 12.08
N PRO A 84 7.45 -3.39 12.65
CA PRO A 84 6.01 -3.16 12.49
C PRO A 84 5.38 -2.25 13.56
N GLY A 85 6.10 -1.93 14.64
CA GLY A 85 5.53 -1.22 15.80
C GLY A 85 4.80 -2.15 16.77
N ARG A 86 3.79 -1.62 17.48
CA ARG A 86 3.03 -2.34 18.51
C ARG A 86 1.83 -3.05 17.90
N LEU A 87 1.65 -4.34 18.16
CA LEU A 87 0.42 -5.05 17.78
C LEU A 87 -0.78 -4.44 18.53
N VAL A 88 -1.79 -3.99 17.80
CA VAL A 88 -3.00 -3.37 18.39
C VAL A 88 -4.27 -4.14 18.07
N ARG A 89 -4.28 -4.98 17.03
CA ARG A 89 -5.43 -5.82 16.71
C ARG A 89 -5.04 -7.07 15.92
N ALA A 90 -5.37 -8.26 16.43
CA ALA A 90 -5.24 -9.52 15.73
C ALA A 90 -6.60 -10.02 15.17
N GLU A 91 -6.56 -11.13 14.42
CA GLU A 91 -7.77 -11.78 13.92
C GLU A 91 -8.69 -12.21 15.07
N GLY A 92 -9.93 -11.74 15.03
CA GLY A 92 -10.95 -12.03 16.06
C GLY A 92 -11.02 -11.00 17.19
N ASP A 93 -10.03 -10.11 17.30
CA ASP A 93 -10.02 -9.09 18.34
C ASP A 93 -11.10 -8.03 18.13
N ALA A 94 -11.56 -7.49 19.26
CA ALA A 94 -12.48 -6.37 19.31
C ALA A 94 -11.91 -5.13 18.61
N ASP A 95 -12.81 -4.20 18.26
CA ASP A 95 -12.41 -2.95 17.64
C ASP A 95 -11.73 -2.02 18.65
N THR A 96 -10.63 -1.39 18.26
CA THR A 96 -9.81 -0.56 19.16
C THR A 96 -10.34 0.86 19.32
N GLY A 97 -11.32 1.26 18.48
CA GLY A 97 -11.82 2.63 18.40
C GLY A 97 -11.08 3.49 17.38
N ASP A 98 -9.84 3.15 17.04
CA ASP A 98 -9.03 3.85 16.06
C ASP A 98 -9.54 3.63 14.62
N MET A 99 -9.72 4.73 13.88
CA MET A 99 -10.23 4.70 12.51
C MET A 99 -9.28 4.02 11.52
N ALA A 100 -7.98 4.31 11.58
CA ALA A 100 -7.00 3.73 10.68
C ALA A 100 -6.87 2.21 10.93
N VAL A 101 -6.85 1.79 12.20
CA VAL A 101 -6.85 0.36 12.57
C VAL A 101 -8.12 -0.34 12.08
N ARG A 102 -9.29 0.27 12.27
CA ARG A 102 -10.58 -0.27 11.82
C ARG A 102 -10.62 -0.46 10.31
N GLU A 103 -10.19 0.55 9.56
CA GLU A 103 -10.19 0.53 8.10
C GLU A 103 -9.19 -0.49 7.55
N ALA A 104 -7.94 -0.48 8.04
CA ALA A 104 -6.94 -1.48 7.67
C ALA A 104 -7.44 -2.90 7.94
N TYR A 105 -7.96 -3.17 9.15
CA TYR A 105 -8.49 -4.49 9.51
C TYR A 105 -9.64 -4.91 8.59
N ARG A 106 -10.58 -4.01 8.31
CA ARG A 106 -11.77 -4.28 7.49
C ARG A 106 -11.42 -4.52 6.01
N TYR A 107 -10.58 -3.66 5.43
CA TYR A 107 -10.29 -3.70 4.00
C TYR A 107 -9.32 -4.82 3.65
N THR A 108 -8.29 -5.05 4.45
CA THR A 108 -7.43 -6.23 4.30
C THR A 108 -8.22 -7.53 4.40
N GLY A 109 -9.22 -7.60 5.30
CA GLY A 109 -10.14 -8.75 5.34
C GLY A 109 -11.03 -8.88 4.11
N SER A 110 -11.42 -7.75 3.50
CA SER A 110 -12.22 -7.75 2.27
C SER A 110 -11.42 -8.21 1.06
N VAL A 111 -10.13 -7.86 1.00
CA VAL A 111 -9.19 -8.34 -0.02
C VAL A 111 -9.01 -9.86 0.09
N TRP A 112 -8.79 -10.37 1.30
CA TRP A 112 -8.72 -11.83 1.52
C TRP A 112 -10.00 -12.52 1.07
N ASP A 113 -11.17 -12.01 1.49
CA ASP A 113 -12.46 -12.59 1.14
C ASP A 113 -12.70 -12.58 -0.38
N TYR A 114 -12.26 -11.53 -1.09
CA TYR A 114 -12.32 -11.43 -2.55
C TYR A 114 -11.48 -12.53 -3.21
N PHE A 115 -10.19 -12.61 -2.88
CA PHE A 115 -9.30 -13.61 -3.48
C PHE A 115 -9.76 -15.04 -3.19
N LYS A 116 -10.23 -15.32 -1.98
CA LYS A 116 -10.75 -16.65 -1.65
C LYS A 116 -12.04 -16.97 -2.39
N LYS A 117 -13.01 -16.05 -2.46
CA LYS A 117 -14.33 -16.35 -3.04
C LYS A 117 -14.37 -16.29 -4.56
N VAL A 118 -13.60 -15.39 -5.16
CA VAL A 118 -13.62 -15.16 -6.61
C VAL A 118 -12.57 -16.02 -7.31
N HIS A 119 -11.39 -16.18 -6.72
CA HIS A 119 -10.24 -16.84 -7.35
C HIS A 119 -9.86 -18.18 -6.68
N ASN A 120 -10.56 -18.58 -5.61
CA ASN A 120 -10.20 -19.71 -4.75
C ASN A 120 -8.75 -19.65 -4.22
N ARG A 121 -8.16 -18.45 -4.16
CA ARG A 121 -6.78 -18.24 -3.69
C ARG A 121 -6.74 -18.06 -2.18
N ASN A 122 -5.88 -18.81 -1.49
CA ASN A 122 -5.73 -18.71 -0.04
C ASN A 122 -4.68 -17.66 0.35
N SER A 123 -5.12 -16.43 0.58
CA SER A 123 -4.27 -15.26 0.90
C SER A 123 -3.35 -14.83 -0.27
N LEU A 124 -2.37 -13.96 0.00
CA LEU A 124 -1.53 -13.36 -1.03
C LEU A 124 -0.61 -14.37 -1.72
N ASP A 125 -0.18 -15.41 -1.01
CA ASP A 125 0.80 -16.41 -1.46
C ASP A 125 0.19 -17.76 -1.84
N ASP A 126 -1.14 -17.85 -1.83
CA ASP A 126 -1.93 -19.08 -2.00
C ASP A 126 -1.68 -20.17 -0.94
N ARG A 127 -0.97 -19.84 0.14
CA ARG A 127 -0.60 -20.78 1.22
C ARG A 127 -1.02 -20.26 2.59
N GLY A 128 -1.86 -19.23 2.62
CA GLY A 128 -2.46 -18.69 3.84
C GLY A 128 -1.67 -17.57 4.49
N MET A 129 -0.73 -16.90 3.81
CA MET A 129 0.08 -15.82 4.37
C MET A 129 -0.69 -14.90 5.33
N THR A 130 -0.10 -14.62 6.50
CA THR A 130 -0.64 -13.63 7.44
C THR A 130 -0.63 -12.25 6.81
N LEU A 131 -1.75 -11.54 6.91
CA LEU A 131 -1.88 -10.18 6.39
C LEU A 131 -1.48 -9.18 7.48
N THR A 132 -0.22 -8.76 7.44
CA THR A 132 0.36 -7.82 8.42
C THR A 132 0.28 -6.38 7.92
N CYS A 133 -0.50 -5.53 8.59
CA CYS A 133 -0.64 -4.11 8.26
C CYS A 133 -0.04 -3.24 9.37
N CYS A 134 0.66 -2.18 9.00
CA CYS A 134 1.16 -1.15 9.91
C CYS A 134 0.46 0.16 9.59
N VAL A 135 -0.22 0.75 10.58
CA VAL A 135 -0.86 2.07 10.48
C VAL A 135 -0.05 3.12 11.25
N HIS A 136 -0.34 4.40 11.03
CA HIS A 136 0.39 5.53 11.62
C HIS A 136 1.89 5.47 11.29
N VAL A 137 2.22 5.07 10.06
CA VAL A 137 3.61 4.99 9.59
C VAL A 137 4.11 6.39 9.31
N GLY A 138 5.17 6.81 9.99
CA GLY A 138 5.71 8.16 9.89
C GLY A 138 4.74 9.26 10.37
N ARG A 139 5.23 10.51 10.39
CA ARG A 139 4.39 11.68 10.68
C ARG A 139 4.03 12.39 9.39
N ASN A 140 2.74 12.65 9.17
CA ASN A 140 2.23 13.27 7.94
C ASN A 140 2.66 12.54 6.66
N TYR A 141 2.96 11.25 6.76
CA TYR A 141 3.48 10.47 5.65
C TYR A 141 2.39 10.33 4.59
N SER A 142 2.69 10.83 3.39
CA SER A 142 1.74 10.91 2.29
C SER A 142 1.95 9.76 1.31
N ASN A 143 1.92 8.53 1.83
CA ASN A 143 2.01 7.33 1.00
C ASN A 143 1.44 6.08 1.70
N ALA A 144 1.28 5.03 0.90
CA ALA A 144 1.14 3.64 1.34
C ALA A 144 2.14 2.78 0.56
N PHE A 145 2.41 1.56 1.04
CA PHE A 145 3.30 0.63 0.35
C PHE A 145 3.12 -0.83 0.77
N TRP A 146 3.56 -1.72 -0.10
CA TRP A 146 3.93 -3.11 0.19
C TRP A 146 5.46 -3.26 0.20
N ASP A 147 6.03 -3.75 1.31
CA ASP A 147 7.48 -3.93 1.45
C ASP A 147 7.99 -5.32 1.05
N GLY A 148 7.10 -6.21 0.59
CA GLY A 148 7.39 -7.63 0.34
C GLY A 148 6.88 -8.57 1.44
N SER A 149 6.57 -8.05 2.62
CA SER A 149 6.12 -8.85 3.77
C SER A 149 4.91 -8.26 4.51
N ARG A 150 4.78 -6.93 4.49
CA ARG A 150 3.74 -6.18 5.21
C ARG A 150 3.36 -4.90 4.46
N MET A 151 2.20 -4.38 4.81
CA MET A 151 1.67 -3.10 4.33
C MET A 151 2.05 -2.00 5.31
N GLY A 152 2.43 -0.83 4.80
CA GLY A 152 2.57 0.39 5.58
C GLY A 152 1.61 1.47 5.10
N PHE A 153 0.88 2.10 6.02
CA PHE A 153 -0.07 3.18 5.70
C PHE A 153 0.27 4.45 6.49
N GLY A 154 0.48 5.53 5.75
CA GLY A 154 0.57 6.88 6.32
C GLY A 154 -0.80 7.50 6.58
N ASP A 155 -0.82 8.47 7.49
CA ASP A 155 -2.02 9.24 7.84
C ASP A 155 -2.31 10.40 6.86
N GLY A 156 -1.40 10.65 5.91
CA GLY A 156 -1.44 11.82 5.04
C GLY A 156 -1.08 13.11 5.78
N ASP A 157 -0.90 14.19 5.03
CA ASP A 157 -0.55 15.51 5.57
C ASP A 157 -1.78 16.32 6.06
N GLY A 158 -3.00 15.85 5.78
CA GLY A 158 -4.24 16.56 6.08
C GLY A 158 -4.49 17.81 5.22
N ILE A 159 -3.57 18.14 4.30
CA ILE A 159 -3.63 19.28 3.39
C ILE A 159 -4.00 18.81 1.98
N LEU A 160 -3.27 17.83 1.48
CA LEU A 160 -3.48 17.20 0.17
C LEU A 160 -4.04 15.80 0.32
N PHE A 161 -3.50 15.04 1.27
CA PHE A 161 -3.83 13.64 1.47
C PHE A 161 -4.43 13.39 2.85
N ARG A 162 -5.51 12.61 2.86
CA ARG A 162 -6.09 11.97 4.04
C ARG A 162 -5.38 10.64 4.29
N ARG A 163 -5.70 10.00 5.41
CA ARG A 163 -5.22 8.65 5.75
C ARG A 163 -5.39 7.66 4.61
N PHE A 164 -4.34 6.91 4.32
CA PHE A 164 -4.30 6.01 3.17
C PHE A 164 -5.14 4.75 3.36
N THR A 165 -5.44 4.38 4.61
CA THR A 165 -6.36 3.29 4.95
C THR A 165 -7.82 3.57 4.55
N ARG A 166 -8.19 4.82 4.28
CA ARG A 166 -9.58 5.21 3.96
C ARG A 166 -10.09 4.56 2.68
N SER A 167 -9.23 4.45 1.68
CA SER A 167 -9.55 3.96 0.34
C SER A 167 -9.36 2.43 0.27
N ILE A 168 -10.45 1.70 0.03
CA ILE A 168 -10.39 0.24 -0.12
C ILE A 168 -9.58 -0.18 -1.34
N GLU A 169 -9.69 0.55 -2.45
CA GLU A 169 -8.96 0.26 -3.68
C GLU A 169 -7.46 0.49 -3.52
N VAL A 170 -7.03 1.46 -2.73
CA VAL A 170 -5.60 1.66 -2.41
C VAL A 170 -5.08 0.55 -1.49
N VAL A 171 -5.82 0.18 -0.44
CA VAL A 171 -5.45 -0.98 0.40
C VAL A 171 -5.35 -2.26 -0.44
N ALA A 172 -6.28 -2.44 -1.38
CA ALA A 172 -6.31 -3.59 -2.27
C ALA A 172 -5.19 -3.56 -3.34
N HIS A 173 -4.85 -2.39 -3.88
CA HIS A 173 -3.69 -2.19 -4.77
C HIS A 173 -2.40 -2.63 -4.07
N GLU A 174 -2.16 -2.16 -2.85
CA GLU A 174 -0.94 -2.53 -2.10
C GLU A 174 -0.87 -4.04 -1.82
N LEU A 175 -1.99 -4.66 -1.46
CA LEU A 175 -2.05 -6.11 -1.25
C LEU A 175 -1.92 -6.91 -2.56
N ALA A 176 -2.39 -6.38 -3.69
CA ALA A 176 -2.27 -7.00 -5.00
C ALA A 176 -0.81 -7.16 -5.42
N HIS A 177 0.08 -6.26 -4.99
CA HIS A 177 1.52 -6.45 -5.18
C HIS A 177 2.07 -7.70 -4.50
N GLY A 178 1.54 -8.08 -3.34
CA GLY A 178 1.85 -9.37 -2.72
C GLY A 178 1.40 -10.54 -3.59
N VAL A 179 0.20 -10.46 -4.19
CA VAL A 179 -0.28 -11.49 -5.13
C VAL A 179 0.64 -11.60 -6.34
N ILE A 180 1.04 -10.47 -6.93
CA ILE A 180 1.97 -10.43 -8.08
C ILE A 180 3.32 -11.04 -7.71
N ALA A 181 3.88 -10.68 -6.55
CA ALA A 181 5.16 -11.21 -6.06
C ALA A 181 5.13 -12.73 -5.85
N PHE A 182 4.02 -13.29 -5.36
CA PHE A 182 3.84 -14.74 -5.20
C PHE A 182 3.14 -15.41 -6.39
N SER A 183 3.22 -14.82 -7.59
CA SER A 183 2.71 -15.43 -8.82
C SER A 183 3.66 -15.19 -10.00
N SER A 184 3.45 -14.12 -10.77
CA SER A 184 4.25 -13.80 -11.95
C SER A 184 5.58 -13.14 -11.63
N ASP A 185 5.73 -12.60 -10.41
CA ASP A 185 6.89 -11.85 -9.93
C ASP A 185 7.39 -10.82 -10.94
N LEU A 186 6.44 -10.07 -11.52
CA LEU A 186 6.75 -9.03 -12.50
C LEU A 186 7.72 -8.03 -11.89
N ARG A 187 8.95 -8.02 -12.42
CA ARG A 187 9.97 -7.07 -12.01
C ARG A 187 9.44 -5.66 -12.15
N TYR A 188 9.71 -4.82 -11.16
CA TYR A 188 9.16 -3.49 -11.10
C TYR A 188 9.91 -2.49 -12.01
N PHE A 189 10.19 -2.83 -13.25
CA PHE A 189 11.02 -2.03 -14.15
C PHE A 189 10.43 -2.00 -15.57
N GLY A 190 10.51 -0.83 -16.23
CA GLY A 190 10.00 -0.65 -17.60
C GLY A 190 8.55 -1.13 -17.76
N GLU A 191 8.28 -1.85 -18.84
CA GLU A 191 6.95 -2.40 -19.13
C GLU A 191 6.48 -3.42 -18.08
N SER A 192 7.39 -4.23 -17.52
CA SER A 192 7.03 -5.17 -16.45
C SER A 192 6.58 -4.45 -15.19
N GLY A 193 7.20 -3.33 -14.86
CA GLY A 193 6.77 -2.46 -13.76
C GLY A 193 5.43 -1.79 -14.03
N ALA A 194 5.22 -1.32 -15.26
CA ALA A 194 3.93 -0.75 -15.67
C ALA A 194 2.80 -1.80 -15.60
N LEU A 195 3.05 -3.05 -15.99
CA LEU A 195 2.10 -4.15 -15.84
C LEU A 195 1.85 -4.48 -14.36
N ASN A 196 2.88 -4.44 -13.52
CA ASN A 196 2.76 -4.66 -12.09
C ASN A 196 1.80 -3.63 -11.45
N GLU A 197 1.99 -2.33 -11.72
CA GLU A 197 1.07 -1.27 -11.29
C GLU A 197 -0.33 -1.44 -11.88
N HIS A 198 -0.43 -1.76 -13.18
CA HIS A 198 -1.71 -1.99 -13.84
C HIS A 198 -2.52 -3.09 -13.16
N PHE A 199 -1.89 -4.22 -12.81
CA PHE A 199 -2.56 -5.29 -12.07
C PHE A 199 -2.93 -4.85 -10.66
N GLY A 200 -2.10 -4.04 -9.99
CA GLY A 200 -2.43 -3.40 -8.71
C GLY A 200 -3.72 -2.60 -8.79
N ASP A 201 -3.83 -1.71 -9.77
CA ASP A 201 -5.02 -0.86 -9.99
C ASP A 201 -6.27 -1.66 -10.35
N VAL A 202 -6.15 -2.58 -11.31
CA VAL A 202 -7.29 -3.41 -11.75
C VAL A 202 -7.82 -4.23 -10.58
N LEU A 203 -6.94 -4.92 -9.84
CA LEU A 203 -7.36 -5.70 -8.67
C LEU A 203 -7.93 -4.81 -7.56
N GLY A 204 -7.35 -3.62 -7.36
CA GLY A 204 -7.85 -2.62 -6.42
C GLY A 204 -9.31 -2.24 -6.69
N VAL A 205 -9.61 -1.87 -7.93
CA VAL A 205 -10.96 -1.52 -8.37
C VAL A 205 -11.90 -2.71 -8.32
N LEU A 206 -11.48 -3.89 -8.75
CA LEU A 206 -12.31 -5.10 -8.71
C LEU A 206 -12.67 -5.50 -7.27
N VAL A 207 -11.75 -5.38 -6.32
CA VAL A 207 -12.05 -5.61 -4.90
C VAL A 207 -13.07 -4.61 -4.40
N ARG A 208 -12.92 -3.32 -4.72
CA ARG A 208 -13.89 -2.28 -4.35
C ARG A 208 -15.27 -2.60 -4.91
N GLN A 209 -15.38 -2.87 -6.21
CA GLN A 209 -16.63 -3.18 -6.89
C GLN A 209 -17.29 -4.43 -6.32
N TRP A 210 -16.51 -5.51 -6.13
CA TRP A 210 -17.00 -6.75 -5.52
C TRP A 210 -17.51 -6.52 -4.10
N LYS A 211 -16.77 -5.77 -3.29
CA LYS A 211 -17.16 -5.47 -1.90
C LYS A 211 -18.42 -4.62 -1.82
N ARG A 212 -18.58 -3.68 -2.76
CA ARG A 212 -19.74 -2.78 -2.86
C ARG A 212 -20.90 -3.34 -3.68
N LYS A 213 -20.74 -4.53 -4.29
CA LYS A 213 -21.70 -5.14 -5.23
C LYS A 213 -22.09 -4.19 -6.36
N GLN A 214 -21.11 -3.50 -6.92
CA GLN A 214 -21.33 -2.56 -8.02
C GLN A 214 -21.39 -3.27 -9.36
N GLU A 215 -22.36 -2.88 -10.18
CA GLU A 215 -22.39 -3.25 -11.59
C GLU A 215 -21.35 -2.42 -12.36
N VAL A 216 -20.75 -3.03 -13.38
CA VAL A 216 -19.71 -2.43 -14.24
C VAL A 216 -20.14 -1.07 -14.79
N SER A 217 -21.40 -0.95 -15.22
CA SER A 217 -21.97 0.29 -15.80
C SER A 217 -22.17 1.43 -14.80
N SER A 218 -22.15 1.13 -13.49
CA SER A 218 -22.39 2.09 -12.41
C SER A 218 -21.14 2.41 -11.58
N ALA A 219 -20.08 1.62 -11.75
CA ALA A 219 -18.85 1.77 -11.00
C ALA A 219 -18.04 2.95 -11.53
N ASP A 220 -17.53 3.78 -10.62
CA ASP A 220 -16.42 4.65 -10.95
C ASP A 220 -15.14 3.80 -11.11
N TRP A 221 -14.29 4.17 -12.06
CA TRP A 221 -13.01 3.52 -12.36
C TRP A 221 -11.83 4.33 -11.82
N THR A 222 -12.07 5.10 -10.76
CA THR A 222 -11.05 5.95 -10.14
C THR A 222 -10.22 5.16 -9.12
N ILE A 223 -8.96 5.57 -8.97
CA ILE A 223 -8.04 5.09 -7.95
C ILE A 223 -7.81 6.22 -6.95
N GLY A 224 -7.97 5.94 -5.65
CA GLY A 224 -7.57 6.86 -4.59
C GLY A 224 -8.41 8.13 -4.47
N SER A 225 -9.61 8.19 -5.05
CA SER A 225 -10.47 9.39 -5.01
C SER A 225 -10.86 9.80 -3.58
N GLU A 226 -10.87 8.85 -2.64
CA GLU A 226 -11.15 9.11 -1.23
C GLU A 226 -9.96 9.71 -0.46
N LEU A 227 -8.75 9.68 -1.03
CA LEU A 227 -7.53 10.16 -0.38
C LEU A 227 -7.36 11.67 -0.48
N LEU A 228 -7.86 12.30 -1.54
CA LEU A 228 -7.68 13.73 -1.74
C LEU A 228 -8.52 14.54 -0.73
N VAL A 229 -7.87 15.53 -0.11
CA VAL A 229 -8.57 16.57 0.64
C VAL A 229 -9.28 17.47 -0.37
N GLY A 230 -10.57 17.71 -0.18
CA GLY A 230 -11.34 18.58 -1.05
C GLY A 230 -10.77 20.00 -1.01
N ALA A 231 -10.33 20.51 -2.15
CA ALA A 231 -9.95 21.92 -2.26
C ALA A 231 -11.20 22.80 -2.21
N PRO A 232 -11.18 23.93 -1.48
CA PRO A 232 -12.18 24.97 -1.70
C PRO A 232 -12.05 25.42 -3.15
N THR A 233 -13.07 25.16 -3.98
CA THR A 233 -13.12 25.75 -5.32
C THR A 233 -13.15 27.27 -5.12
N ARG A 234 -12.07 27.97 -5.47
CA ARG A 234 -12.13 29.42 -5.65
C ARG A 234 -13.05 29.63 -6.86
N ARG A 235 -14.32 29.97 -6.60
CA ARG A 235 -15.11 30.66 -7.62
C ARG A 235 -14.33 31.94 -7.93
N ALA A 236 -13.87 32.08 -9.16
CA ALA A 236 -13.37 33.36 -9.65
C ALA A 236 -14.48 34.39 -9.37
N LEU A 237 -14.15 35.43 -8.59
CA LEU A 237 -14.94 36.64 -8.47
C LEU A 237 -14.75 37.48 -9.74
#